data_AF-A0A7D5P3J9-F1
#
_entry.id   AF-A0A7D5P3J9-F1
#
_cell.length_a   1.000
_cell.length_b   1.000
_cell.length_c   1.000
_cell.angle_alpha   90.00
_cell.angle_beta   90.00
_cell.angle_gamma   90.00
#
_symmetry.space_group_name_H-M   'P 1'
#
loop_
_entity.id
_entity.type
_entity.pdbx_description
1 polymer ?
#
loop_
_entity_poly.entity_id
_entity_poly.type
_entity_poly.pdbx_seq_one_letter_code
_entity_poly.pdbx_strand_id
1 'polypeptide(L)'
;MPSNDEPQSLRADIVRRWKEELFSADTVVAAVAVAVAIPVGLAAAVVVGAAALYPVWFATAAGPSLGYWRGIRIEVPMGTAAKVGTAMALATAVVTAGVVALTLALDGGEGAAVVAGALLGLLFSGLASRYAFHRLAGETA
;
A
#
# COMPACT_ATOMS: atom_id res chain seq x y z
N MET A 1 27.29 15.14 -37.76
CA MET A 1 27.69 13.86 -37.15
C MET A 1 27.00 13.77 -35.80
N PRO A 2 26.14 12.78 -35.55
CA PRO A 2 25.53 12.61 -34.24
C PRO A 2 26.59 12.11 -33.24
N SER A 3 26.64 12.70 -32.05
CA SER A 3 27.51 12.26 -30.95
C SER A 3 26.99 10.93 -30.38
N ASN A 4 27.76 9.87 -30.60
CA ASN A 4 27.56 8.53 -30.05
C ASN A 4 27.96 8.43 -28.57
N ASP A 5 27.57 9.41 -27.75
CA ASP A 5 27.91 9.43 -26.34
C ASP A 5 26.73 8.92 -25.50
N GLU A 6 26.55 7.60 -25.46
CA GLU A 6 26.22 6.91 -24.22
C GLU A 6 26.57 5.41 -24.36
N PRO A 7 27.41 4.85 -23.46
CA PRO A 7 27.91 3.51 -23.62
C PRO A 7 26.79 2.50 -23.35
N GLN A 8 26.51 1.66 -24.36
CA GLN A 8 25.82 0.36 -24.26
C GLN A 8 26.60 -0.63 -23.38
N SER A 9 27.00 -0.19 -22.18
CA SER A 9 27.68 -1.03 -21.21
C SER A 9 26.64 -1.78 -20.40
N LEU A 10 26.90 -3.05 -20.09
CA LEU A 10 26.07 -3.88 -19.20
C LEU A 10 25.70 -3.14 -17.90
N ARG A 11 26.61 -2.30 -17.40
CA ARG A 11 26.38 -1.44 -16.23
C ARG A 11 25.29 -0.38 -16.47
N ALA A 12 25.30 0.31 -17.61
CA ALA A 12 24.28 1.29 -17.95
C ALA A 12 22.89 0.64 -18.08
N ASP A 13 22.82 -0.56 -18.68
CA ASP A 13 21.57 -1.33 -18.76
C ASP A 13 21.08 -1.82 -17.39
N ILE A 14 21.99 -2.29 -16.52
CA ILE A 14 21.65 -2.66 -15.14
C ILE A 14 21.11 -1.45 -14.38
N VAL A 15 21.79 -0.30 -14.46
CA VAL A 15 21.36 0.93 -13.78
C VAL A 15 20.02 1.42 -14.32
N ARG A 16 19.79 1.31 -15.63
CA ARG A 16 18.52 1.68 -16.27
C ARG A 16 17.38 0.79 -15.77
N ARG A 17 17.52 -0.54 -15.83
CA ARG A 17 16.51 -1.48 -15.31
C ARG A 17 16.26 -1.28 -13.82
N TRP A 18 17.32 -1.02 -13.04
CA TRP A 18 17.20 -0.76 -11.60
C TRP A 18 16.45 0.55 -11.32
N LYS A 19 16.68 1.60 -12.10
CA LYS A 19 15.89 2.84 -12.02
C LYS A 19 14.43 2.62 -12.43
N GLU A 20 14.18 1.85 -13.49
CA GLU A 20 12.83 1.49 -13.93
C GLU A 20 12.08 0.69 -12.85
N GLU A 21 12.76 -0.17 -12.09
CA GLU A 21 12.18 -0.91 -10.96
C GLU A 21 11.94 -0.02 -9.73
N LEU A 22 12.91 0.82 -9.35
CA LEU A 22 12.79 1.73 -8.21
C LEU A 22 11.72 2.80 -8.41
N PHE A 23 11.58 3.32 -9.62
CA PHE A 23 10.59 4.34 -9.98
C PHE A 23 9.39 3.73 -10.73
N SER A 24 9.00 2.52 -10.35
CA SER A 24 7.78 1.89 -10.83
C SER A 24 6.54 2.46 -10.16
N ALA A 25 5.39 2.33 -10.80
CA ALA A 25 4.09 2.69 -10.22
C ALA A 25 3.83 1.91 -8.91
N ASP A 26 4.32 0.67 -8.82
CA ASP A 26 4.21 -0.17 -7.61
C ASP A 26 4.92 0.47 -6.41
N THR A 27 6.13 1.00 -6.61
CA THR A 27 6.86 1.71 -5.55
C THR A 27 6.15 2.99 -5.14
N VAL A 28 5.51 3.70 -6.07
CA VAL A 28 4.69 4.89 -5.74
C VAL A 28 3.50 4.50 -4.87
N VAL A 29 2.76 3.44 -5.21
CA VAL A 29 1.65 2.94 -4.39
C VAL A 29 2.13 2.61 -2.98
N ALA A 30 3.24 1.89 -2.85
CA ALA A 30 3.81 1.51 -1.57
C ALA A 30 4.27 2.73 -0.74
N ALA A 31 5.01 3.66 -1.36
CA ALA A 31 5.49 4.86 -0.69
C ALA A 31 4.34 5.74 -0.19
N VAL A 32 3.32 5.93 -1.02
CA VAL A 32 2.12 6.70 -0.64
C VAL A 32 1.35 6.01 0.48
N ALA A 33 1.19 4.69 0.43
CA ALA A 33 0.51 3.96 1.49
C ALA A 33 1.22 4.12 2.85
N VAL A 34 2.55 4.04 2.87
CA VAL A 34 3.35 4.30 4.09
C VAL A 34 3.21 5.75 4.56
N ALA A 35 3.25 6.71 3.64
CA ALA A 35 3.06 8.13 3.98
C ALA A 35 1.67 8.41 4.57
N VAL A 36 0.63 7.74 4.06
CA VAL A 36 -0.75 7.84 4.54
C VAL A 36 -0.95 7.10 5.86
N ALA A 37 -0.24 5.99 6.09
CA ALA A 37 -0.37 5.16 7.29
C ALA A 37 -0.25 5.98 8.58
N ILE A 38 0.78 6.82 8.68
CA ILE A 38 1.05 7.61 9.89
C ILE A 38 -0.15 8.47 10.30
N PRO A 39 -0.62 9.45 9.48
CA PRO A 39 -1.72 10.33 9.86
C PRO A 39 -3.03 9.56 10.10
N VAL A 40 -3.33 8.51 9.32
CA VAL A 40 -4.60 7.77 9.49
C VAL A 40 -4.60 6.90 10.73
N GLY A 41 -3.45 6.33 11.12
CA GLY A 41 -3.35 5.60 12.39
C GLY A 41 -3.49 6.53 13.60
N LEU A 42 -2.92 7.74 13.53
CA LEU A 42 -3.14 8.76 14.58
C LEU A 42 -4.62 9.17 14.65
N ALA A 43 -5.25 9.43 13.51
CA ALA A 43 -6.68 9.74 13.45
C ALA A 43 -7.53 8.61 14.04
N ALA A 44 -7.24 7.36 13.69
CA ALA A 44 -7.93 6.19 14.24
C ALA A 44 -7.73 6.08 15.76
N ALA A 45 -6.53 6.37 16.27
CA ALA A 45 -6.26 6.35 17.71
C ALA A 45 -7.05 7.42 18.47
N VAL A 46 -7.26 8.59 17.87
CA VAL A 46 -8.09 9.66 18.44
C VAL A 46 -9.57 9.27 18.45
N VAL A 47 -10.06 8.63 17.38
CA VAL A 47 -11.49 8.32 17.22
C VAL A 47 -11.91 7.04 17.96
N VAL A 48 -11.09 5.99 17.89
CA VAL A 48 -11.41 4.64 18.39
C VAL A 48 -10.67 4.32 19.69
N GLY A 49 -9.53 4.96 19.93
CA GLY A 49 -8.64 4.69 21.06
C GLY A 49 -7.31 4.08 20.64
N ALA A 50 -6.34 4.08 21.56
CA ALA A 50 -4.95 3.68 21.30
C ALA A 50 -4.80 2.28 20.68
N ALA A 51 -5.72 1.36 20.99
CA ALA A 51 -5.75 0.01 20.41
C ALA A 51 -5.86 -0.01 18.87
N ALA A 52 -6.38 1.05 18.24
CA ALA A 52 -6.50 1.13 16.78
C ALA A 52 -5.20 1.55 16.07
N LEU A 53 -4.24 2.15 16.80
CA LEU A 53 -3.05 2.77 16.21
C LEU A 53 -2.21 1.77 15.42
N TYR A 54 -1.72 0.73 16.10
CA TYR A 54 -0.82 -0.25 15.50
C TYR A 54 -1.48 -1.09 14.39
N PRO A 55 -2.70 -1.63 14.58
CA PRO A 55 -3.40 -2.35 13.52
C PRO A 55 -3.54 -1.54 12.24
N VAL A 56 -3.92 -0.26 12.34
CA VAL A 56 -4.09 0.61 11.18
C VAL A 56 -2.75 0.86 10.50
N TRP A 57 -1.69 1.22 11.24
CA TRP A 57 -0.35 1.38 10.68
C TRP A 57 0.14 0.15 9.96
N PHE A 58 0.00 -1.02 10.60
CA PHE A 58 0.44 -2.28 10.06
C PHE A 58 -0.30 -2.63 8.77
N ALA A 59 -1.64 -2.64 8.78
CA ALA A 59 -2.43 -3.04 7.64
C ALA A 59 -2.30 -2.10 6.43
N THR A 60 -2.20 -0.79 6.69
CA THR A 60 -2.06 0.22 5.62
C THR A 60 -0.67 0.20 4.97
N ALA A 61 0.39 0.06 5.77
CA ALA A 61 1.76 0.02 5.26
C ALA A 61 2.10 -1.32 4.58
N ALA A 62 1.64 -2.44 5.13
CA ALA A 62 1.92 -3.78 4.60
C ALA A 62 1.01 -4.16 3.42
N GLY A 63 -0.13 -3.48 3.26
CA GLY A 63 -1.12 -3.76 2.22
C GLY A 63 -0.59 -3.90 0.80
N PRO A 64 0.10 -2.89 0.27
CA PRO A 64 0.56 -2.89 -1.12
C PRO A 64 1.47 -4.06 -1.48
N SER A 65 2.31 -4.53 -0.53
CA SER A 65 3.24 -5.63 -0.81
C SER A 65 2.54 -6.96 -1.06
N LEU A 66 1.30 -7.12 -0.55
CA LEU A 66 0.47 -8.29 -0.79
C LEU A 66 -0.22 -8.28 -2.16
N GLY A 67 -0.27 -7.12 -2.83
CA GLY A 67 -0.78 -7.00 -4.20
C GLY A 67 0.20 -7.51 -5.26
N TYR A 68 1.50 -7.48 -4.94
CA TYR A 68 2.54 -7.97 -5.84
C TYR A 68 2.52 -9.50 -5.89
N TRP A 69 1.81 -10.05 -6.88
CA TRP A 69 1.67 -11.48 -7.07
C TRP A 69 2.08 -11.87 -8.50
N ARG A 70 2.98 -12.85 -8.62
CA ARG A 70 3.45 -13.43 -9.90
C ARG A 70 4.02 -12.42 -10.92
N GLY A 71 4.60 -11.32 -10.44
CA GLY A 71 5.24 -10.31 -11.31
C GLY A 71 4.27 -9.40 -12.05
N ILE A 72 3.01 -9.33 -11.62
CA ILE A 72 2.05 -8.34 -12.12
C ILE A 72 2.50 -6.96 -11.66
N ARG A 73 2.77 -6.08 -12.62
CA ARG A 73 3.15 -4.68 -12.39
C ARG A 73 2.00 -3.75 -12.75
N ILE A 74 1.88 -2.66 -11.99
CA ILE A 74 1.02 -1.55 -12.37
C ILE A 74 1.71 -0.77 -13.50
N GLU A 75 1.00 -0.55 -14.61
CA GLU A 75 1.52 0.13 -15.80
C GLU A 75 0.81 1.47 -16.05
N VAL A 76 0.45 2.17 -14.97
CA VAL A 76 -0.26 3.46 -15.04
C VAL A 76 0.63 4.64 -14.69
N PRO A 77 0.29 5.88 -15.09
CA PRO A 77 1.03 7.07 -14.70
C PRO A 77 1.19 7.20 -13.18
N MET A 78 2.33 7.69 -12.71
CA MET A 78 2.64 7.83 -11.27
C MET A 78 1.57 8.60 -10.50
N GLY A 79 0.95 9.61 -11.10
CA GLY A 79 -0.14 10.36 -10.48
C GLY A 79 -1.40 9.52 -10.24
N THR A 80 -1.70 8.57 -11.13
CA THR A 80 -2.79 7.61 -10.94
C THR A 80 -2.42 6.59 -9.88
N ALA A 81 -1.19 6.07 -9.91
CA ALA A 81 -0.67 5.16 -8.89
C ALA A 81 -0.77 5.78 -7.47
N ALA A 82 -0.40 7.05 -7.32
CA ALA A 82 -0.52 7.77 -6.05
C ALA A 82 -1.98 7.89 -5.56
N LYS A 83 -2.92 8.17 -6.46
CA LYS A 83 -4.36 8.20 -6.12
C LYS A 83 -4.85 6.84 -5.66
N VAL A 84 -4.45 5.77 -6.34
CA VAL A 84 -4.82 4.38 -6.01
C VAL A 84 -4.25 3.98 -4.66
N GLY A 85 -2.95 4.21 -4.43
CA GLY A 85 -2.30 3.92 -3.15
C GLY A 85 -2.94 4.70 -1.99
N THR A 86 -3.29 5.96 -2.21
CA THR A 86 -4.02 6.76 -1.22
C THR A 86 -5.39 6.17 -0.91
N ALA A 87 -6.19 5.90 -1.94
CA ALA A 87 -7.55 5.36 -1.79
C ALA A 87 -7.54 4.02 -1.06
N MET A 88 -6.62 3.12 -1.42
CA MET A 88 -6.46 1.83 -0.76
C MET A 88 -6.02 1.95 0.70
N ALA A 89 -5.05 2.82 0.99
CA ALA A 89 -4.59 3.05 2.36
C ALA A 89 -5.72 3.62 3.23
N LEU A 90 -6.49 4.58 2.70
CA LEU A 90 -7.65 5.14 3.40
C LEU A 90 -8.75 4.09 3.65
N ALA A 91 -9.11 3.31 2.63
CA ALA A 91 -10.10 2.25 2.78
C ALA A 91 -9.67 1.20 3.82
N THR A 92 -8.40 0.80 3.78
CA THR A 92 -7.83 -0.14 4.75
C THR A 92 -7.85 0.44 6.16
N ALA A 93 -7.50 1.71 6.34
CA ALA A 93 -7.55 2.36 7.65
C ALA A 93 -8.97 2.36 8.22
N VAL A 94 -9.98 2.71 7.41
CA VAL A 94 -11.38 2.73 7.82
C VAL A 94 -11.87 1.34 8.23
N VAL A 95 -11.61 0.32 7.40
CA VAL A 95 -12.02 -1.06 7.71
C VAL A 95 -11.33 -1.56 8.97
N THR A 96 -10.03 -1.33 9.10
CA THR A 96 -9.24 -1.76 10.25
C THR A 96 -9.72 -1.09 11.54
N ALA A 97 -9.89 0.24 11.52
CA ALA A 97 -10.41 0.99 12.66
C ALA A 97 -11.84 0.56 13.02
N GLY A 98 -12.69 0.27 12.02
CA GLY A 98 -14.04 -0.24 12.23
C GLY A 98 -14.07 -1.61 12.91
N VAL A 99 -13.16 -2.52 12.53
CA VAL A 99 -13.01 -3.82 13.19
C VAL A 99 -12.55 -3.67 14.64
N VAL A 100 -11.57 -2.80 14.90
CA VAL A 100 -11.10 -2.53 16.26
C VAL A 100 -12.25 -1.97 17.10
N ALA A 101 -12.95 -0.95 16.60
CA ALA A 101 -14.08 -0.33 17.27
C ALA A 101 -15.20 -1.34 17.57
N LEU A 102 -15.55 -2.18 16.59
CA LEU A 102 -16.54 -3.24 16.77
C LEU A 102 -16.12 -4.24 17.83
N THR A 103 -14.85 -4.66 17.83
CA THR A 103 -14.34 -5.63 18.81
C THR A 103 -14.43 -5.06 20.23
N LEU A 104 -14.05 -3.79 20.42
CA LEU A 104 -14.17 -3.10 21.71
C LEU A 104 -15.65 -2.93 22.12
N ALA A 105 -16.54 -2.60 21.18
CA ALA A 105 -17.96 -2.43 21.45
C ALA A 105 -18.68 -3.73 21.82
N LEU A 106 -18.10 -4.88 21.49
CA LEU A 106 -18.59 -6.21 21.84
C LEU A 106 -17.89 -6.79 23.08
N ASP A 107 -17.33 -5.92 23.92
CA ASP A 107 -16.56 -6.27 25.13
C ASP A 107 -15.33 -7.16 24.87
N GLY A 108 -14.84 -7.18 23.62
CA GLY A 108 -13.55 -7.77 23.28
C GLY A 108 -12.44 -6.89 23.83
N GLY A 109 -11.64 -7.40 24.77
CA GLY A 109 -10.54 -6.65 25.37
C GLY A 109 -9.54 -6.09 24.33
N GLU A 110 -8.72 -5.13 24.74
CA GLU A 110 -7.79 -4.42 23.83
C GLU A 110 -6.91 -5.35 22.99
N GLY A 111 -6.40 -6.43 23.58
CA GLY A 111 -5.60 -7.42 22.85
C GLY A 111 -6.38 -8.11 21.72
N ALA A 112 -7.65 -8.44 21.95
CA ALA A 112 -8.51 -9.03 20.92
C ALA A 112 -8.80 -8.01 19.82
N ALA A 113 -9.03 -6.75 20.17
CA ALA A 113 -9.27 -5.68 19.20
C ALA A 113 -8.04 -5.43 18.31
N VAL A 114 -6.83 -5.41 18.88
CA VAL A 114 -5.57 -5.27 18.13
C VAL A 114 -5.39 -6.44 17.15
N VAL A 115 -5.57 -7.67 17.60
CA VAL A 115 -5.38 -8.87 16.76
C VAL A 115 -6.43 -8.93 15.65
N ALA A 116 -7.71 -8.73 15.99
CA ALA A 116 -8.79 -8.75 15.01
C ALA A 116 -8.62 -7.64 13.96
N GLY A 117 -8.30 -6.41 14.41
CA GLY A 117 -8.02 -5.29 13.55
C GLY A 117 -6.85 -5.57 12.60
N ALA A 118 -5.73 -6.06 13.13
CA ALA A 118 -4.55 -6.32 12.32
C ALA A 118 -4.79 -7.43 11.28
N LEU A 119 -5.44 -8.52 11.67
CA LEU A 119 -5.73 -9.66 10.78
C LEU A 119 -6.73 -9.26 9.68
N LEU A 120 -7.89 -8.73 10.05
CA LEU A 120 -8.92 -8.37 9.08
C LEU A 120 -8.50 -7.17 8.23
N GLY A 121 -7.80 -6.21 8.83
CA GLY A 121 -7.18 -5.10 8.11
C GLY A 121 -6.18 -5.58 7.06
N LEU A 122 -5.25 -6.48 7.42
CA LEU A 122 -4.26 -7.01 6.49
C LEU A 122 -4.91 -7.82 5.36
N LEU A 123 -5.89 -8.67 5.67
CA LEU A 123 -6.61 -9.46 4.67
C LEU A 123 -7.38 -8.57 3.69
N PHE A 124 -8.10 -7.57 4.20
CA PHE A 124 -8.78 -6.59 3.37
C PHE A 124 -7.79 -5.82 2.49
N SER A 125 -6.69 -5.36 3.08
CA SER A 125 -5.64 -4.61 2.40
C SER A 125 -5.02 -5.44 1.27
N GLY A 126 -4.70 -6.71 1.51
CA GLY A 126 -4.20 -7.62 0.49
C GLY A 126 -5.20 -7.87 -0.64
N LEU A 127 -6.50 -8.00 -0.32
CA LEU A 127 -7.55 -8.13 -1.33
C LEU A 127 -7.69 -6.85 -2.18
N ALA A 128 -7.71 -5.68 -1.52
CA ALA A 128 -7.79 -4.38 -2.19
C ALA A 128 -6.58 -4.14 -3.10
N SER A 129 -5.38 -4.44 -2.62
CA SER A 129 -4.15 -4.40 -3.41
C SER A 129 -4.23 -5.33 -4.60
N ARG A 130 -4.62 -6.59 -4.40
CA ARG A 130 -4.72 -7.54 -5.50
C ARG A 130 -5.74 -7.10 -6.56
N TYR A 131 -6.88 -6.55 -6.13
CA TYR A 131 -7.88 -6.00 -7.05
C TYR A 131 -7.32 -4.83 -7.85
N ALA A 132 -6.66 -3.87 -7.19
CA ALA A 132 -6.07 -2.70 -7.83
C ALA A 132 -4.97 -3.11 -8.84
N PHE A 133 -4.05 -3.98 -8.43
CA PHE A 133 -2.96 -4.45 -9.29
C PHE A 133 -3.50 -5.23 -10.49
N HIS A 134 -4.51 -6.10 -10.32
CA HIS A 134 -5.11 -6.80 -11.45
C HIS A 134 -5.85 -5.87 -12.41
N ARG A 135 -6.54 -4.85 -11.90
CA ARG A 135 -7.30 -3.91 -12.72
C ARG A 135 -6.37 -3.00 -13.54
N LEU A 136 -5.25 -2.60 -12.95
CA LEU A 136 -4.31 -1.62 -13.52
C LEU A 136 -3.12 -2.30 -14.22
N ALA A 137 -3.11 -3.63 -14.27
CA ALA A 137 -2.15 -4.40 -15.07
C ALA A 137 -2.54 -4.31 -16.55
N GLY A 138 -1.64 -3.77 -17.38
CA GLY A 138 -1.84 -3.68 -18.83
C GLY A 138 -2.84 -2.60 -19.27
N GLU A 139 -3.24 -1.66 -18.41
CA GLU A 139 -3.89 -0.41 -18.86
C GLU A 139 -2.83 0.47 -19.54
N THR A 140 -2.44 0.12 -20.76
CA THR A 140 -1.56 0.96 -21.59
C THR A 140 -2.32 2.20 -22.05
N ALA A 141 -1.85 3.37 -21.63
CA ALA A 141 -2.06 4.61 -22.37
C ALA A 141 -1.08 4.67 -23.56
#